data_AF-A0A349SJE3-F1
#
_entry.id   AF-A0A349SJE3-F1
#
_cell.length_a   1.000
_cell.length_b   1.000
_cell.length_c   1.000
_cell.angle_alpha   90.00
_cell.angle_beta   90.00
_cell.angle_gamma   90.00
#
_symmetry.space_group_name_H-M   'P 1'
#
loop_
_entity.id
_entity.type
_entity.pdbx_description
1 polymer ?
#
loop_
_entity_poly.entity_id
_entity_poly.type
_entity_poly.pdbx_seq_one_letter_code
_entity_poly.pdbx_strand_id
1 'polypeptide(L)'
;MRVYSSRLIGREAALVLHGGGNTSVKAPFTDIFGEVSEALFVKGSGWDLATIEGPGFAPVRLEVLKKMAQLSALSDPDMVSAQR
;
A
#
# COMPACT_ATOMS: atom_id res chain seq x y z
N MET A 1 -13.78 -4.04 -0.19
CA MET A 1 -13.41 -4.76 -1.43
C MET A 1 -11.95 -5.17 -1.50
N ARG A 2 -10.97 -4.29 -1.19
CA ARG A 2 -9.54 -4.63 -1.39
C ARG A 2 -9.07 -5.85 -0.59
N VAL A 3 -9.34 -5.91 0.72
CA VAL A 3 -9.06 -7.09 1.57
C VAL A 3 -9.54 -8.40 0.92
N TYR A 4 -10.79 -8.43 0.45
CA TYR A 4 -11.36 -9.62 -0.20
C TYR A 4 -10.58 -10.01 -1.46
N SER A 5 -10.33 -9.07 -2.37
CA SER A 5 -9.58 -9.35 -3.60
C SER A 5 -8.14 -9.79 -3.33
N SER A 6 -7.49 -9.24 -2.31
CA SER A 6 -6.15 -9.63 -1.89
C SER A 6 -6.12 -11.08 -1.40
N ARG A 7 -7.14 -11.49 -0.63
CA ARG A 7 -7.31 -12.87 -0.16
C ARG A 7 -7.58 -13.85 -1.30
N LEU A 8 -8.35 -13.46 -2.32
CA LEU A 8 -8.54 -14.29 -3.50
C LEU A 8 -7.22 -14.54 -4.23
N ILE A 9 -6.42 -13.49 -4.45
CA ILE A 9 -5.11 -13.59 -5.11
C ILE A 9 -4.13 -14.39 -4.24
N GLY A 10 -4.07 -14.12 -2.94
CA GLY A 10 -3.13 -14.77 -2.02
C GLY A 10 -3.40 -16.26 -1.80
N ARG A 11 -4.63 -16.74 -2.05
CA ARG A 11 -4.97 -18.18 -1.98
C ARG A 11 -4.54 -18.97 -3.22
N GLU A 12 -4.23 -18.28 -4.32
CA GLU A 12 -3.79 -18.94 -5.54
C GLU A 12 -2.27 -19.06 -5.55
N ALA A 13 -1.78 -20.28 -5.31
CA ALA A 13 -0.34 -20.59 -5.24
C ALA A 13 0.40 -20.31 -6.56
N ALA A 14 -0.30 -20.36 -7.70
CA ALA A 14 0.28 -19.99 -8.99
C ALA A 14 0.48 -18.47 -9.15
N LEU A 15 -0.20 -17.64 -8.36
CA LEU A 15 -0.14 -16.18 -8.45
C LEU A 15 0.77 -15.55 -7.40
N VAL A 16 0.90 -16.18 -6.23
CA VAL A 16 1.69 -15.64 -5.11
C VAL A 16 2.60 -16.72 -4.53
N LEU A 17 3.91 -16.50 -4.64
CA LEU A 17 4.91 -17.33 -3.99
C LEU A 17 5.23 -16.76 -2.60
N HIS A 18 5.07 -17.59 -1.57
CA HIS A 18 5.64 -17.45 -0.21
C HIS A 18 5.60 -16.03 0.38
N GLY A 19 4.41 -15.57 0.79
CA GLY A 19 4.25 -14.28 1.52
C GLY A 19 4.51 -13.02 0.67
N GLY A 20 4.83 -13.19 -0.62
CA GLY A 20 5.06 -12.12 -1.58
C GLY A 20 3.78 -11.41 -2.04
N GLY A 21 3.91 -10.65 -3.13
CA GLY A 21 2.82 -9.91 -3.76
C GLY A 21 2.42 -8.63 -3.02
N ASN A 22 1.91 -7.67 -3.79
CA ASN A 22 1.42 -6.38 -3.31
C ASN A 22 0.04 -6.11 -3.90
N THR A 23 -0.82 -5.47 -3.12
CA THR A 23 -2.10 -4.95 -3.61
C THR A 23 -2.35 -3.59 -3.00
N SER A 24 -3.11 -2.75 -3.69
CA SER A 24 -3.42 -1.40 -3.23
C SER A 24 -4.79 -0.90 -3.67
N VAL A 25 -5.30 0.12 -2.96
CA VAL A 25 -6.55 0.82 -3.31
C VAL A 25 -6.40 2.31 -3.04
N LYS A 26 -6.90 3.14 -3.95
CA LYS A 26 -7.00 4.58 -3.72
C LYS A 26 -8.31 4.86 -2.99
N ALA A 27 -8.24 5.60 -1.89
CA ALA A 27 -9.41 6.02 -1.13
C ALA A 27 -9.06 7.26 -0.28
N PRO A 28 -10.06 8.03 0.17
CA PRO A 28 -9.83 9.08 1.17
C PRO A 28 -9.26 8.50 2.46
N PHE A 29 -8.33 9.22 3.08
CA PHE A 29 -7.80 8.97 4.41
C PHE A 29 -8.00 10.20 5.28
N THR A 30 -8.58 9.99 6.46
CA THR A 30 -8.72 11.01 7.50
C THR A 30 -7.63 10.76 8.53
N ASP A 31 -6.75 11.74 8.74
CA ASP A 31 -5.71 11.62 9.75
C ASP A 31 -6.22 11.97 11.17
N ILE A 32 -5.32 11.91 12.15
CA ILE A 32 -5.64 12.15 13.56
C ILE A 32 -6.10 13.59 13.85
N PHE A 33 -5.86 14.52 12.93
CA PHE A 33 -6.28 15.92 13.03
C PHE A 33 -7.63 16.16 12.33
N GLY A 34 -8.20 15.13 11.70
CA GLY A 34 -9.45 15.23 10.95
C GLY A 34 -9.26 15.70 9.50
N GLU A 35 -8.03 15.85 9.02
CA GLU A 35 -7.77 16.28 7.66
C GLU A 35 -7.98 15.12 6.68
N VAL A 36 -8.72 15.38 5.60
CA VAL A 36 -8.99 14.39 4.55
C VAL A 36 -8.04 14.60 3.39
N SER A 37 -7.37 13.53 2.96
CA SER A 37 -6.51 13.53 1.77
C SER A 37 -6.70 12.26 0.95
N GLU A 38 -6.34 12.31 -0.34
CA GLU A 38 -6.27 11.10 -1.15
C GLU A 38 -5.07 10.25 -0.70
N ALA A 39 -5.32 8.98 -0.38
CA ALA A 39 -4.28 8.03 -0.03
C ALA A 39 -4.29 6.83 -0.99
N LEU A 40 -3.10 6.28 -1.21
CA LEU A 40 -2.93 4.93 -1.69
C LEU A 40 -2.71 4.01 -0.48
N PHE A 41 -3.68 3.15 -0.20
CA PHE A 41 -3.57 2.12 0.82
C PHE A 41 -2.82 0.94 0.22
N VAL A 42 -1.58 0.69 0.66
CA VAL A 42 -0.69 -0.35 0.14
C VAL A 42 -0.49 -1.44 1.19
N LYS A 43 -0.48 -2.71 0.78
CA LYS A 43 -0.09 -3.83 1.66
C LYS A 43 1.22 -3.50 2.38
N GLY A 44 1.20 -3.54 3.72
CA GLY A 44 2.38 -3.37 4.54
C GLY A 44 3.27 -4.62 4.57
N SER A 45 4.54 -4.42 4.86
CA SER A 45 5.50 -5.51 5.09
C SER A 45 5.03 -6.42 6.23
N GLY A 46 5.30 -7.72 6.10
CA GLY A 46 4.93 -8.73 7.11
C GLY A 46 3.49 -9.26 7.01
N TRP A 47 2.65 -8.69 6.15
CA TRP A 47 1.29 -9.19 5.92
C TRP A 47 1.23 -10.22 4.80
N ASP A 48 0.51 -11.32 5.00
CA ASP A 48 0.23 -12.29 3.94
C ASP A 48 -1.06 -11.91 3.20
N LEU A 49 -1.04 -11.86 1.86
CA LEU A 49 -2.23 -11.55 1.07
C LEU A 49 -3.39 -12.52 1.32
N ALA A 50 -3.12 -13.80 1.61
CA ALA A 50 -4.12 -14.83 1.83
C ALA A 50 -4.96 -14.59 3.10
N THR A 51 -4.39 -13.87 4.08
CA THR A 51 -5.00 -13.64 5.41
C THR A 51 -5.18 -12.15 5.73
N ILE A 52 -4.64 -11.23 4.93
CA ILE A 52 -4.59 -9.79 5.21
C ILE A 52 -5.92 -9.20 5.67
N GLU A 53 -5.83 -8.23 6.57
CA GLU A 53 -6.97 -7.47 7.10
C GLU A 53 -6.82 -5.97 6.80
N GLY A 54 -7.83 -5.18 7.15
CA GLY A 54 -7.82 -3.72 6.96
C GLY A 54 -6.54 -3.05 7.49
N PRO A 55 -6.07 -3.34 8.72
CA PRO A 55 -4.82 -2.78 9.25
C PRO A 55 -3.56 -3.17 8.47
N GLY A 56 -3.63 -4.20 7.62
CA GLY A 56 -2.52 -4.60 6.76
C GLY A 56 -2.29 -3.68 5.57
N PHE A 57 -3.10 -2.64 5.39
CA PHE A 57 -2.90 -1.63 4.37
C PHE A 57 -2.49 -0.30 4.98
N ALA A 58 -1.22 0.08 4.75
CA ALA A 58 -0.69 1.36 5.18
C ALA A 58 -1.16 2.49 4.24
N PRO A 59 -1.72 3.60 4.76
CA PRO A 59 -2.04 4.76 3.94
C PRO A 59 -0.77 5.53 3.57
N VAL A 60 -0.58 5.79 2.29
CA VAL A 60 0.49 6.68 1.79
C VAL A 60 -0.14 7.83 1.02
N ARG A 61 0.25 9.08 1.32
CA ARG A 61 -0.33 10.29 0.69
C ARG A 61 -0.11 10.26 -0.82
N LEU A 62 -1.20 10.24 -1.59
CA LEU A 62 -1.14 10.05 -3.05
C LEU A 62 -0.42 11.20 -3.76
N GLU A 63 -0.58 12.43 -3.26
CA GLU A 63 0.11 13.61 -3.79
C GLU A 63 1.64 13.51 -3.66
N VAL A 64 2.14 12.94 -2.56
CA VAL A 64 3.57 12.71 -2.37
C VAL A 64 4.09 11.68 -3.36
N LEU A 65 3.37 10.57 -3.53
CA LEU A 65 3.71 9.53 -4.51
C LEU A 65 3.76 10.07 -5.94
N LYS A 66 2.80 10.93 -6.33
CA LYS A 66 2.79 11.58 -7.66
C LYS A 66 4.03 12.43 -7.89
N LYS A 67 4.48 13.18 -6.87
CA LYS A 67 5.71 14.01 -6.94
C LYS A 67 6.97 13.13 -7.03
N MET A 68 7.06 12.09 -6.21
CA MET A 68 8.17 11.14 -6.24
C MET A 68 8.31 10.47 -7.61
N ALA A 69 7.18 10.12 -8.24
CA ALA A 69 7.15 9.51 -9.57
C ALA A 69 7.68 10.42 -10.69
N GLN A 70 7.86 11.73 -10.45
CA GLN A 70 8.48 12.67 -11.40
C GLN A 70 10.01 12.73 -11.28
N LEU A 71 10.60 12.13 -10.24
CA LEU A 71 12.05 12.14 -10.06
C LEU A 71 12.70 11.19 -11.07
N SER A 72 13.79 11.64 -11.70
CA SER A 72 14.56 10.81 -12.63
C SER A 72 15.29 9.65 -11.95
N ALA A 73 15.61 9.80 -10.68
CA ALA A 73 16.16 8.77 -9.81
C ALA A 73 15.70 9.02 -8.37
N LEU A 74 15.53 7.93 -7.61
CA LEU A 74 15.17 7.96 -6.20
C LEU A 74 15.78 6.74 -5.52
N SER A 75 16.58 6.96 -4.47
CA SER A 75 17.17 5.87 -3.70
C SER A 75 16.13 5.25 -2.74
N ASP A 76 16.34 4.00 -2.32
CA ASP A 76 15.44 3.35 -1.35
C ASP A 76 15.33 4.13 -0.03
N PRO A 77 16.43 4.63 0.59
CA PRO A 77 16.33 5.46 1.79
C PRO A 77 15.52 6.74 1.58
N ASP A 78 15.72 7.42 0.45
CA ASP A 78 14.98 8.64 0.13
C ASP A 78 13.51 8.34 -0.12
N MET A 79 13.21 7.21 -0.79
CA MET A 79 11.85 6.74 -1.04
C MET A 79 11.09 6.51 0.27
N VAL A 80 11.72 5.84 1.24
CA VAL A 80 11.11 5.57 2.55
C VAL A 80 10.97 6.86 3.35
N SER A 81 11.98 7.73 3.31
CA SER A 81 11.98 9.02 4.03
C SER A 81 10.86 9.94 3.56
N ALA A 82 10.66 10.03 2.23
CA ALA A 82 9.64 10.89 1.64
C ALA A 82 8.21 10.46 1.98
N GLN A 83 7.99 9.23 2.44
CA GLN A 83 6.66 8.69 2.77
C GLN A 83 6.29 8.83 4.26
N ARG A 84 7.19 9.34 5.10
CA ARG A 84 6.94 9.63 6.53
C ARG A 84 6.28 10.98 6.72
#